data_AF-A0A4Y8ZT11-F1
#
_entry.id   AF-A0A4Y8ZT11-F1
#
_cell.length_a   1.000
_cell.length_b   1.000
_cell.length_c   1.000
_cell.angle_alpha   90.00
_cell.angle_beta   90.00
_cell.angle_gamma   90.00
#
_symmetry.space_group_name_H-M   'P 1'
#
loop_
_entity.id
_entity.type
_entity.pdbx_description
1 polymer ?
#
loop_
_entity_poly.entity_id
_entity_poly.type
_entity_poly.pdbx_seq_one_letter_code
_entity_poly.pdbx_strand_id
1 'polypeptide(L)'
;MRKLVLAASALAFAAPLAAQTYPDPRDEEIVRSLPAPGEVEELGDRVGAVAEAILDTPVGPLREAVEGRRLDRREREETLGDVASRDDPYARERVRDEVAAATAGLGAAVEQFAVVAPVLRRSIEDAARRMEDAIEHRRGRRYDDRYDPRD
;
A
#
# COMPACT_ATOMS: atom_id res chain seq x y z
N MET A 1 -34.61 45.05 -17.69
CA MET A 1 -34.76 43.67 -17.16
C MET A 1 -33.62 42.70 -17.57
N ARG A 2 -32.44 43.20 -17.95
CA ARG A 2 -31.31 42.37 -18.44
C ARG A 2 -30.11 42.31 -17.49
N LYS A 3 -30.18 43.10 -16.39
CA LYS A 3 -29.13 43.21 -15.36
C LYS A 3 -29.39 42.36 -14.11
N LEU A 4 -30.61 41.83 -13.96
CA LEU A 4 -30.97 40.95 -12.83
C LEU A 4 -30.64 39.47 -13.10
N VAL A 5 -30.47 39.07 -14.36
CA VAL A 5 -30.12 37.69 -14.73
C VAL A 5 -28.63 37.40 -14.52
N LEU A 6 -27.76 38.42 -14.64
CA LEU A 6 -26.31 38.28 -14.45
C LEU A 6 -25.88 38.15 -12.97
N ALA A 7 -26.73 38.56 -12.02
CA ALA A 7 -26.43 38.43 -10.59
C ALA A 7 -26.72 37.03 -10.04
N ALA A 8 -27.64 36.27 -10.66
CA ALA A 8 -28.03 34.93 -10.20
C ALA A 8 -27.00 33.85 -10.59
N SER A 9 -26.22 34.06 -11.66
CA SER A 9 -25.22 33.10 -12.14
C SER A 9 -23.96 33.04 -11.27
N ALA A 10 -23.62 34.14 -10.58
CA ALA A 10 -22.42 34.25 -9.76
C ALA A 10 -22.54 33.54 -8.40
N LEU A 11 -23.77 33.28 -7.93
CA LEU A 11 -24.03 32.55 -6.68
C LEU A 11 -24.00 31.02 -6.86
N ALA A 12 -23.99 30.52 -8.09
CA ALA A 12 -23.97 29.08 -8.39
C ALA A 12 -22.56 28.46 -8.35
N PHE A 13 -21.49 29.27 -8.34
CA PHE A 13 -20.10 28.78 -8.25
C PHE A 13 -19.54 28.77 -6.82
N ALA A 14 -20.34 29.11 -5.81
CA ALA A 14 -19.92 29.12 -4.39
C ALA A 14 -20.38 27.89 -3.58
N ALA A 15 -20.86 26.83 -4.25
CA ALA A 15 -21.13 25.54 -3.61
C ALA A 15 -20.26 24.48 -4.31
N PRO A 16 -19.26 23.91 -3.60
CA PRO A 16 -19.50 23.16 -2.38
C PRO A 16 -18.49 23.48 -1.26
N LEU A 17 -18.75 24.47 -0.41
CA LEU A 17 -18.06 24.54 0.89
C LEU A 17 -18.78 23.74 1.99
N ALA A 18 -19.99 23.26 1.75
CA ALA A 18 -20.77 22.47 2.71
C ALA A 18 -20.44 20.96 2.71
N ALA A 19 -19.48 20.51 1.89
CA ALA A 19 -18.97 19.13 1.89
C ALA A 19 -17.51 19.06 2.37
N GLN A 20 -17.05 20.07 3.12
CA GLN A 20 -15.83 19.91 3.91
C GLN A 20 -16.16 18.93 5.03
N THR A 21 -16.00 17.63 4.74
CA THR A 21 -15.93 16.60 5.77
C THR A 21 -14.87 17.07 6.76
N TYR A 22 -15.31 17.45 7.96
CA TYR A 22 -14.40 17.78 9.05
C TYR A 22 -13.39 16.63 9.16
N PRO A 23 -12.07 16.90 9.22
CA PRO A 23 -11.08 15.85 9.41
C PRO A 23 -11.49 15.01 10.62
N ASP A 24 -11.83 13.75 10.41
CA ASP A 24 -12.11 12.82 11.50
C ASP A 24 -10.75 12.44 12.09
N PRO A 25 -10.52 12.62 13.40
CA PRO A 25 -9.26 12.24 14.04
C PRO A 25 -8.84 10.79 13.76
N ARG A 26 -9.80 9.91 13.48
CA ARG A 26 -9.58 8.50 13.14
C ARG A 26 -8.98 8.31 11.74
N ASP A 27 -9.19 9.25 10.82
CA ASP A 27 -8.55 9.22 9.50
C ASP A 27 -7.06 9.54 9.60
N GLU A 28 -6.69 10.49 10.46
CA GLU A 28 -5.28 10.78 10.76
C GLU A 28 -4.61 9.59 11.45
N GLU A 29 -5.32 8.88 12.34
CA GLU A 29 -4.81 7.67 13.00
C GLU A 29 -4.50 6.56 11.99
N ILE A 30 -5.39 6.33 11.01
CA ILE A 30 -5.15 5.33 9.96
C ILE A 30 -3.95 5.71 9.11
N VAL A 31 -3.86 6.96 8.66
CA VAL A 31 -2.70 7.40 7.88
C VAL A 31 -1.41 7.30 8.68
N ARG A 32 -1.46 7.61 9.99
CA ARG A 32 -0.30 7.49 10.90
C ARG A 32 0.10 6.04 11.19
N SER A 33 -0.83 5.09 11.04
CA SER A 33 -0.54 3.65 11.20
C SER A 33 0.14 3.04 9.97
N LEU A 34 0.14 3.74 8.83
CA LEU A 34 0.87 3.31 7.64
C LEU A 34 2.37 3.54 7.83
N PRO A 35 3.23 2.67 7.27
CA PRO A 35 4.68 2.86 7.31
C PRO A 35 5.04 4.25 6.77
N ALA A 36 5.88 4.98 7.49
CA ALA A 36 6.41 6.23 6.99
C ALA A 36 7.30 5.96 5.75
N PRO A 37 7.43 6.91 4.82
CA PRO A 37 8.29 6.73 3.64
C PRO A 37 9.72 6.29 4.00
N GLY A 38 10.31 6.87 5.06
CA GLY A 38 11.63 6.49 5.55
C GLY A 38 11.71 5.07 6.13
N GLU A 39 10.62 4.51 6.66
CA GLU A 39 10.59 3.11 7.13
C GLU A 39 10.57 2.12 5.95
N VAL A 40 9.95 2.51 4.83
CA VAL A 40 9.97 1.73 3.59
C VAL A 40 11.36 1.74 2.96
N GLU A 41 12.02 2.90 2.92
CA GLU A 41 13.41 3.01 2.46
C GLU A 41 14.35 2.14 3.32
N GLU A 42 14.22 2.19 4.64
CA GLU A 42 15.04 1.36 5.55
C GLU A 42 14.79 -0.14 5.34
N LEU A 43 13.55 -0.54 5.03
CA LEU A 43 13.25 -1.92 4.63
C LEU A 43 13.98 -2.29 3.34
N GLY A 44 14.00 -1.40 2.35
CA GLY A 44 14.75 -1.58 1.11
C GLY A 44 16.24 -1.78 1.34
N ASP A 45 16.86 -0.96 2.19
CA ASP A 45 18.27 -1.10 2.54
C ASP A 45 18.58 -2.44 3.21
N ARG A 46 17.71 -2.90 4.12
CA ARG A 46 17.85 -4.22 4.77
C ARG A 46 17.71 -5.36 3.76
N VAL A 47 16.75 -5.27 2.85
CA VAL A 47 16.57 -6.27 1.78
C VAL A 47 17.77 -6.27 0.85
N GLY A 48 18.29 -5.10 0.50
CA GLY A 48 19.51 -4.95 -0.31
C GLY A 48 20.72 -5.59 0.36
N ALA A 49 20.91 -5.38 1.67
CA ALA A 49 21.99 -6.00 2.42
C ALA A 49 21.87 -7.54 2.46
N VAL A 50 20.65 -8.07 2.56
CA VAL A 50 20.42 -9.52 2.47
C VAL A 50 20.73 -10.05 1.07
N ALA A 51 20.31 -9.34 0.02
CA ALA A 51 20.62 -9.71 -1.35
C ALA A 51 22.14 -9.72 -1.61
N GLU A 52 22.86 -8.72 -1.11
CA GLU A 52 24.32 -8.66 -1.20
C GLU A 52 24.98 -9.84 -0.46
N ALA A 53 24.50 -10.18 0.74
CA ALA A 53 25.00 -11.33 1.49
C ALA A 53 24.77 -12.66 0.76
N ILE A 54 23.65 -12.80 0.04
CA ILE A 54 23.39 -13.96 -0.81
C ILE A 54 24.38 -14.00 -1.97
N LEU A 55 24.63 -12.86 -2.62
CA LEU A 55 25.60 -12.76 -3.72
C LEU A 55 27.04 -13.05 -3.25
N ASP A 56 27.38 -12.72 -2.01
CA ASP A 56 28.70 -13.03 -1.43
C ASP A 56 28.84 -14.47 -0.92
N THR A 57 27.81 -15.30 -1.06
CA THR A 57 27.88 -16.71 -0.64
C THR A 57 28.89 -17.45 -1.50
N PRO A 58 29.91 -18.11 -0.91
CA PRO A 58 30.91 -18.86 -1.67
C PRO A 58 30.28 -20.11 -2.29
N VAL A 59 30.45 -20.28 -3.61
CA VAL A 59 29.87 -21.40 -4.37
C VAL A 59 30.92 -22.33 -4.98
N GLY A 60 32.21 -21.95 -4.91
CA GLY A 60 33.31 -22.76 -5.42
C GLY A 60 33.30 -24.23 -4.96
N PRO A 61 33.19 -24.54 -3.65
CA PRO A 61 33.14 -25.93 -3.17
C PRO A 61 31.94 -26.72 -3.70
N LEU A 62 30.79 -26.06 -3.86
CA LEU A 62 29.59 -26.67 -4.44
C LEU A 62 29.82 -26.99 -5.93
N ARG A 63 30.44 -26.07 -6.67
CA ARG A 63 30.78 -26.29 -8.08
C ARG A 63 31.80 -27.42 -8.26
N GLU A 64 32.81 -27.51 -7.42
CA GLU A 64 33.78 -28.61 -7.44
C GLU A 64 33.09 -29.98 -7.26
N ALA A 65 32.11 -30.06 -6.35
CA ALA A 65 31.32 -31.27 -6.13
C ALA A 65 30.39 -31.62 -7.31
N VAL A 66 29.77 -30.63 -7.94
CA VAL A 66 28.82 -30.82 -9.06
C VAL A 66 29.53 -31.09 -10.39
N GLU A 67 30.59 -30.33 -10.70
CA GLU A 67 31.35 -30.47 -11.94
C GLU A 67 32.28 -31.69 -11.92
N GLY A 68 32.57 -32.26 -10.74
CA GLY A 68 33.41 -33.45 -10.58
C GLY A 68 34.87 -33.24 -11.00
N ARG A 69 35.30 -31.98 -11.15
CA ARG A 69 36.68 -31.59 -11.47
C ARG A 69 37.26 -30.76 -10.34
N ARG A 70 38.57 -30.87 -10.14
CA ARG A 70 39.29 -30.04 -9.19
C ARG A 70 39.35 -28.61 -9.71
N LEU A 71 38.81 -27.67 -8.95
CA LEU A 71 38.85 -26.24 -9.26
C LEU A 71 40.21 -25.65 -8.88
N ASP A 72 40.65 -24.59 -9.55
CA ASP A 72 41.82 -23.84 -9.10
C ASP A 72 41.52 -23.04 -7.81
N ARG A 73 42.53 -22.34 -7.25
CA ARG A 73 42.32 -21.58 -6.01
C ARG A 73 41.33 -20.44 -6.19
N ARG A 74 41.37 -19.75 -7.32
CA ARG A 74 40.51 -18.60 -7.60
C ARG A 74 39.07 -19.05 -7.82
N GLU A 75 38.86 -20.12 -8.58
CA GLU A 75 37.54 -20.72 -8.82
C GLU A 75 36.89 -21.23 -7.53
N ARG A 76 37.67 -21.75 -6.56
CA ARG A 76 37.14 -22.18 -5.26
C ARG A 76 36.67 -21.03 -4.37
N GLU A 77 37.22 -19.85 -4.57
CA GLU A 77 36.89 -18.64 -3.81
C GLU A 77 35.75 -17.85 -4.48
N GLU A 78 35.26 -18.27 -5.65
CA GLU A 78 34.15 -17.62 -6.35
C GLU A 78 32.84 -17.64 -5.53
N THR A 79 32.20 -16.48 -5.50
CA THR A 79 30.89 -16.24 -4.90
C THR A 79 29.76 -16.44 -5.90
N LEU A 80 28.52 -16.53 -5.42
CA LEU A 80 27.35 -16.58 -6.28
C LEU A 80 27.28 -15.34 -7.20
N GLY A 81 27.68 -14.18 -6.68
CA GLY A 81 27.77 -12.94 -7.43
C GLY A 81 28.83 -12.97 -8.51
N ASP A 82 29.98 -13.63 -8.29
CA ASP A 82 31.01 -13.81 -9.32
C ASP A 82 30.51 -14.70 -10.45
N VAL A 83 29.77 -15.77 -10.11
CA VAL A 83 29.16 -16.66 -11.09
C VAL A 83 28.06 -15.94 -11.87
N ALA A 84 27.17 -15.22 -11.20
CA ALA A 84 26.14 -14.42 -11.85
C ALA A 84 26.74 -13.34 -12.77
N SER A 85 27.88 -12.76 -12.37
CA SER A 85 28.54 -11.70 -13.13
C SER A 85 29.28 -12.21 -14.37
N ARG A 86 29.47 -13.53 -14.51
CA ARG A 86 30.19 -14.14 -15.64
C ARG A 86 29.43 -13.98 -16.95
N ASP A 87 28.10 -14.13 -16.90
CA ASP A 87 27.21 -13.96 -18.07
C ASP A 87 26.67 -12.53 -18.19
N ASP A 88 26.78 -11.74 -17.12
CA ASP A 88 26.27 -10.37 -17.06
C ASP A 88 27.12 -9.48 -16.14
N PRO A 89 27.97 -8.59 -16.67
CA PRO A 89 28.85 -7.76 -15.85
C PRO A 89 28.10 -6.79 -14.92
N TYR A 90 26.80 -6.61 -15.10
CA TYR A 90 25.95 -5.74 -14.29
C TYR A 90 25.01 -6.52 -13.36
N ALA A 91 25.21 -7.82 -13.16
CA ALA A 91 24.32 -8.66 -12.35
C ALA A 91 24.09 -8.10 -10.93
N ARG A 92 25.17 -7.70 -10.23
CA ARG A 92 25.08 -7.10 -8.88
C ARG A 92 24.34 -5.76 -8.89
N GLU A 93 24.69 -4.88 -9.82
CA GLU A 93 24.05 -3.56 -9.97
C GLU A 93 22.56 -3.72 -10.27
N ARG A 94 22.19 -4.66 -11.15
CA ARG A 94 20.78 -4.93 -11.47
C ARG A 94 19.99 -5.41 -10.26
N VAL A 95 20.53 -6.34 -9.46
CA VAL A 95 19.85 -6.78 -8.23
C VAL A 95 19.62 -5.61 -7.29
N ARG A 96 20.61 -4.73 -7.14
CA ARG A 96 20.49 -3.51 -6.34
C ARG A 96 19.42 -2.56 -6.87
N ASP A 97 19.42 -2.31 -8.17
CA ASP A 97 18.46 -1.45 -8.85
C ASP A 97 17.03 -2.01 -8.75
N GLU A 98 16.87 -3.33 -8.88
CA GLU A 98 15.58 -4.00 -8.71
C GLU A 98 15.04 -3.86 -7.28
N VAL A 99 15.90 -4.02 -6.26
CA VAL A 99 15.50 -3.79 -4.86
C VAL A 99 15.12 -2.33 -4.63
N ALA A 100 15.91 -1.38 -5.16
CA ALA A 100 15.63 0.04 -5.04
C ALA A 100 14.30 0.41 -5.73
N ALA A 101 14.07 -0.10 -6.94
CA ALA A 101 12.85 0.14 -7.70
C ALA A 101 11.62 -0.47 -7.01
N ALA A 102 11.74 -1.69 -6.48
CA ALA A 102 10.67 -2.34 -5.74
C ALA A 102 10.30 -1.56 -4.46
N THR A 103 11.30 -1.10 -3.73
CA THR A 103 11.12 -0.28 -2.52
C THR A 103 10.45 1.05 -2.83
N ALA A 104 10.92 1.75 -3.86
CA ALA A 104 10.32 3.01 -4.30
C ALA A 104 8.85 2.81 -4.74
N GLY A 105 8.57 1.72 -5.46
CA GLY A 105 7.20 1.35 -5.84
C GLY A 105 6.30 1.07 -4.64
N LEU A 106 6.83 0.40 -3.60
CA LEU A 106 6.11 0.16 -2.36
C LEU A 106 5.80 1.48 -1.63
N GLY A 107 6.77 2.39 -1.55
CA GLY A 107 6.58 3.71 -0.94
C GLY A 107 5.46 4.49 -1.62
N ALA A 108 5.50 4.56 -2.96
CA ALA A 108 4.46 5.21 -3.75
C ALA A 108 3.07 4.55 -3.56
N ALA A 109 3.01 3.21 -3.42
CA ALA A 109 1.77 2.50 -3.15
C ALA A 109 1.21 2.82 -1.76
N VAL A 110 2.06 2.92 -0.74
CA VAL A 110 1.67 3.32 0.62
C VAL A 110 1.14 4.75 0.64
N GLU A 111 1.80 5.68 -0.06
CA GLU A 111 1.33 7.06 -0.21
C GLU A 111 -0.04 7.12 -0.87
N GLN A 112 -0.27 6.36 -1.95
CA GLN A 112 -1.57 6.30 -2.59
C GLN A 112 -2.63 5.66 -1.70
N PHE A 113 -2.27 4.63 -0.94
CA PHE A 113 -3.16 4.00 0.01
C PHE A 113 -3.56 4.97 1.13
N ALA A 114 -2.64 5.81 1.61
CA ALA A 114 -2.93 6.85 2.60
C ALA A 114 -4.02 7.83 2.13
N VAL A 115 -4.07 8.14 0.83
CA VAL A 115 -5.11 9.00 0.25
C VAL A 115 -6.49 8.32 0.24
N VAL A 116 -6.53 7.01 -0.04
CA VAL A 116 -7.79 6.27 -0.25
C VAL A 116 -8.34 5.64 1.04
N ALA A 117 -7.48 5.30 1.99
CA ALA A 117 -7.85 4.59 3.21
C ALA A 117 -8.94 5.29 4.04
N PRO A 118 -8.91 6.63 4.25
CA PRO A 118 -9.99 7.35 4.92
C PRO A 118 -11.36 7.18 4.24
N VAL A 119 -11.38 7.23 2.90
CA VAL A 119 -12.61 7.11 2.11
C VAL A 119 -13.20 5.70 2.24
N LEU A 120 -12.34 4.68 2.21
CA LEU A 120 -12.75 3.29 2.39
C LEU A 120 -13.34 3.06 3.77
N ARG A 121 -12.69 3.56 4.84
CA ARG A 121 -13.23 3.46 6.20
C ARG A 121 -14.62 4.08 6.29
N ARG A 122 -14.78 5.33 5.85
CA ARG A 122 -16.07 6.04 5.92
C ARG A 122 -17.15 5.29 5.14
N SER A 123 -16.80 4.73 3.98
CA SER A 123 -17.72 3.92 3.17
C SER A 123 -18.20 2.66 3.90
N ILE A 124 -17.31 1.98 4.62
CA ILE A 124 -17.63 0.81 5.44
C ILE A 124 -18.52 1.21 6.63
N GLU A 125 -18.19 2.30 7.33
CA GLU A 125 -18.99 2.81 8.45
C GLU A 125 -20.39 3.24 8.01
N ASP A 126 -20.52 3.90 6.85
CA ASP A 126 -21.81 4.27 6.27
C ASP A 126 -22.64 3.04 5.90
N ALA A 127 -22.01 2.00 5.35
CA ALA A 127 -22.68 0.74 5.05
C ALA A 127 -23.18 0.04 6.32
N ALA A 128 -22.36 0.01 7.38
CA ALA A 128 -22.73 -0.56 8.67
C ALA A 128 -23.94 0.18 9.29
N ARG A 129 -23.91 1.51 9.32
CA ARG A 129 -25.02 2.34 9.83
C ARG A 129 -26.32 2.10 9.07
N ARG A 130 -26.28 2.10 7.74
CA ARG A 130 -27.47 1.81 6.91
C ARG A 130 -28.05 0.42 7.19
N MET A 131 -27.19 -0.55 7.47
CA MET A 131 -27.62 -1.91 7.80
C MET A 131 -28.30 -1.97 9.17
N GLU A 132 -27.74 -1.30 10.18
CA GLU A 132 -28.35 -1.15 11.52
C GLU A 132 -29.70 -0.45 11.43
N ASP A 133 -29.78 0.69 10.72
CA ASP A 133 -31.03 1.42 10.50
C ASP A 133 -32.10 0.53 9.85
N ALA A 134 -31.74 -0.26 8.84
CA ALA A 134 -32.66 -1.16 8.17
C ALA A 134 -33.17 -2.29 9.10
N ILE A 135 -32.31 -2.79 9.99
CA ILE A 135 -32.68 -3.80 10.99
C ILE A 135 -33.62 -3.20 12.04
N GLU A 136 -33.32 -2.00 12.52
CA GLU A 136 -34.15 -1.29 13.50
C GLU A 136 -35.52 -0.93 12.92
N HIS A 137 -35.58 -0.41 11.69
CA HIS A 137 -36.83 -0.11 11.00
C HIS A 137 -37.71 -1.36 10.80
N ARG A 138 -37.07 -2.51 10.53
CA ARG A 138 -37.78 -3.80 10.41
C ARG A 138 -38.28 -4.30 11.78
N ARG A 139 -37.54 -4.05 12.86
CA ARG A 139 -37.98 -4.38 14.24
C ARG A 139 -39.14 -3.48 14.67
N GLY A 140 -39.07 -2.17 14.41
CA GLY A 140 -40.14 -1.21 14.72
C GLY A 140 -41.47 -1.58 14.08
N ARG A 141 -41.50 -1.90 12.77
CA ARG A 141 -42.73 -2.38 12.10
C ARG A 141 -43.32 -3.65 12.74
N ARG A 142 -42.47 -4.52 13.29
CA ARG A 142 -42.90 -5.78 13.92
C ARG A 142 -43.51 -5.57 15.31
N TYR A 143 -43.22 -4.44 15.96
CA TYR A 143 -43.86 -4.02 17.22
C TYR A 143 -45.22 -3.38 16.96
N ASP A 144 -45.37 -2.59 15.89
CA ASP A 144 -46.66 -2.01 15.49
C ASP A 144 -47.67 -3.10 15.05
N ASP A 145 -47.24 -4.13 14.32
CA ASP A 145 -48.10 -5.27 13.91
C ASP A 145 -48.58 -6.14 15.10
N ARG A 146 -47.94 -6.04 16.27
CA ARG A 146 -48.26 -6.87 17.46
C ARG A 146 -49.07 -6.11 18.51
N TYR A 147 -49.34 -4.83 18.29
CA TYR A 147 -50.18 -3.99 19.16
C TYR A 147 -51.35 -3.43 18.36
N ASP A 148 -52.22 -4.31 17.85
CA ASP A 148 -53.59 -3.92 17.50
C ASP A 148 -54.48 -4.26 18.71
N PRO A 149 -54.92 -3.28 19.51
CA PRO A 149 -55.77 -3.52 20.69
C PRO A 149 -57.24 -3.77 20.33
N ARG A 150 -57.50 -4.40 19.17
CA ARG A 150 -58.85 -4.74 18.69
C ARG A 150 -58.96 -6.22 18.35
N ASP A 151 -58.98 -7.06 19.38
CA ASP A 151 -59.72 -8.33 19.40
C ASP A 151 -60.03 -8.74 20.85
#